data_AF-A0A2X1PKA4-F1
#
_entry.id   AF-A0A2X1PKA4-F1
#
_cell.length_a   1.000
_cell.length_b   1.000
_cell.length_c   1.000
_cell.angle_alpha   90.00
_cell.angle_beta   90.00
_cell.angle_gamma   90.00
#
_symmetry.space_group_name_H-M   'P 1'
#
loop_
_entity.id
_entity.type
_entity.pdbx_description
1 polymer ?
#
loop_
_entity_poly.entity_id
_entity_poly.type
_entity_poly.pdbx_seq_one_letter_code
_entity_poly.pdbx_strand_id
1 'polypeptide(L)'
;MQATFTAKPHFVSAYVQSKAKLAYNKVSDYLEQADNAWQPETPETAQQIHWLHQFTKARIQWRKTHSLLFKGKTRLCLCAGRNGKVQEIKAEYRRIANQIVEEAMIIAKHLRRPIFTRTGKNRHFQHPQAVLIKKYLENAHHFLMVNLANEQNQN
;
A
#
# COMPACT_ATOMS: atom_id res chain seq x y z
N MET A 1 7.46 9.16 16.97
CA MET A 1 5.99 9.10 16.91
C MET A 1 5.55 7.64 16.82
N GLN A 2 4.88 7.11 17.84
CA GLN A 2 4.35 5.74 17.82
C GLN A 2 3.11 5.70 16.90
N ALA A 3 3.13 4.88 15.85
CA ALA A 3 2.02 4.76 14.90
C ALA A 3 0.90 3.82 15.40
N THR A 4 0.60 3.92 16.70
CA THR A 4 -0.40 3.13 17.42
C THR A 4 -1.64 3.99 17.65
N PHE A 5 -2.84 3.43 17.48
CA PHE A 5 -4.08 4.16 17.64
C PHE A 5 -4.33 4.52 19.11
N THR A 6 -4.44 5.81 19.42
CA THR A 6 -4.68 6.30 20.78
C THR A 6 -6.17 6.41 21.13
N ALA A 7 -7.04 6.51 20.13
CA ALA A 7 -8.48 6.74 20.31
C ALA A 7 -9.35 5.74 19.52
N LYS A 8 -10.60 5.57 19.97
CA LYS A 8 -11.59 4.73 19.26
C LYS A 8 -12.01 5.42 17.95
N PRO A 9 -12.04 4.71 16.81
CA PRO A 9 -12.45 5.31 15.54
C PRO A 9 -13.96 5.63 15.53
N HIS A 10 -14.33 6.75 14.91
CA HIS A 10 -15.71 7.18 14.71
C HIS A 10 -16.06 7.14 13.23
N PHE A 11 -17.23 6.57 12.90
CA PHE A 11 -17.72 6.43 11.52
C PHE A 11 -19.05 7.15 11.39
N VAL A 12 -19.13 8.07 10.41
CA VAL A 12 -20.30 8.91 10.15
C VAL A 12 -20.55 9.06 8.67
N SER A 13 -21.78 9.40 8.32
CA SER A 13 -22.10 9.93 6.99
C SER A 13 -21.67 11.38 6.91
N ALA A 14 -21.07 11.78 5.78
CA ALA A 14 -20.60 13.14 5.56
C ALA A 14 -20.73 13.53 4.08
N TYR A 15 -20.97 14.81 3.83
CA TYR A 15 -20.87 15.41 2.50
C TYR A 15 -19.48 16.03 2.34
N VAL A 16 -18.77 15.66 1.28
CA VAL A 16 -17.41 16.12 1.00
C VAL A 16 -17.29 16.63 -0.43
N GLN A 17 -16.49 17.67 -0.63
CA GLN A 17 -16.15 18.20 -1.95
C GLN A 17 -14.63 18.18 -2.13
N SER A 18 -14.14 17.46 -3.14
CA SER A 18 -12.71 17.46 -3.46
C SER A 18 -12.25 18.84 -3.91
N LYS A 19 -11.07 19.27 -3.44
CA LYS A 19 -10.47 20.56 -3.79
C LYS A 19 -9.34 20.45 -4.83
N ALA A 20 -8.86 19.23 -5.09
CA ALA A 20 -7.83 18.99 -6.09
C ALA A 20 -7.97 17.59 -6.71
N LYS A 21 -7.53 17.45 -7.97
CA LYS A 21 -7.38 16.15 -8.64
C LYS A 21 -5.90 15.90 -8.90
N LEU A 22 -5.31 15.02 -8.09
CA LEU A 22 -3.87 14.77 -8.08
C LEU A 22 -3.52 13.48 -8.84
N ALA A 23 -2.46 13.54 -9.65
CA ALA A 23 -1.93 12.38 -10.35
C ALA A 23 -0.74 11.78 -9.59
N TYR A 24 -0.66 10.44 -9.50
CA TYR A 24 0.39 9.76 -8.74
C TYR A 24 1.80 10.14 -9.19
N ASN A 25 2.06 10.21 -10.50
CA ASN A 25 3.36 10.56 -11.03
C ASN A 25 3.74 11.98 -10.62
N LYS A 26 2.85 12.96 -10.84
CA LYS A 26 3.05 14.37 -10.46
C LYS A 26 3.37 14.54 -8.97
N VAL A 27 2.60 13.90 -8.10
CA VAL A 27 2.82 13.97 -6.64
C VAL A 27 4.11 13.27 -6.24
N SER A 28 4.47 12.16 -6.91
CA SER A 28 5.72 11.47 -6.64
C SER A 28 6.92 12.30 -7.09
N ASP A 29 6.88 12.86 -8.30
CA ASP A 29 7.90 13.76 -8.85
C ASP A 29 8.12 14.97 -7.93
N TYR A 30 7.02 15.57 -7.45
CA TYR A 30 7.06 16.67 -6.47
C TYR A 30 7.74 16.27 -5.15
N LEU A 31 7.36 15.13 -4.58
CA LEU A 31 7.88 14.66 -3.29
C LEU A 31 9.32 14.13 -3.37
N GLU A 32 9.72 13.63 -4.54
CA GLU A 32 11.06 13.12 -4.84
C GLU A 32 12.00 14.20 -5.37
N GLN A 33 11.52 15.46 -5.48
CA GLN A 33 12.29 16.61 -5.94
C GLN A 33 12.86 16.44 -7.37
N ALA A 34 12.07 15.84 -8.26
CA ALA A 34 12.46 15.69 -9.65
C ALA A 34 12.51 17.05 -10.38
N ASP A 35 13.38 17.16 -11.38
CA ASP A 35 13.50 18.36 -12.21
C ASP A 35 12.19 18.66 -12.94
N ASN A 36 11.78 19.93 -12.95
CA ASN A 36 10.52 20.40 -13.55
C ASN A 36 9.26 19.67 -13.03
N ALA A 37 9.31 19.16 -11.79
CA ALA A 37 8.14 18.54 -11.17
C ALA A 37 6.96 19.51 -11.05
N TRP A 38 5.76 18.98 -11.26
CA TRP A 38 4.52 19.70 -11.02
C TRP A 38 4.45 20.21 -9.57
N GLN A 39 3.99 21.44 -9.40
CA GLN A 39 3.82 22.07 -8.08
C GLN A 39 2.34 22.14 -7.70
N PRO A 40 1.99 21.96 -6.42
CA PRO A 40 0.65 22.20 -5.93
C PRO A 40 0.17 23.63 -6.22
N GLU A 41 -1.06 23.76 -6.69
CA GLU A 41 -1.65 25.06 -7.06
C GLU A 41 -1.87 25.97 -5.84
N THR A 42 -2.07 25.38 -4.66
CA THR A 42 -2.32 26.11 -3.42
C THR A 42 -1.42 25.63 -2.29
N PRO A 43 -1.04 26.52 -1.34
CA PRO A 43 -0.21 26.14 -0.20
C PRO A 43 -0.89 25.11 0.72
N GLU A 44 -2.22 25.12 0.82
CA GLU A 44 -2.97 24.14 1.60
C GLU A 44 -2.83 22.73 1.00
N THR A 45 -2.87 22.63 -0.34
CA THR A 45 -2.67 21.35 -1.03
C THR A 45 -1.25 20.84 -0.82
N ALA A 46 -0.25 21.73 -0.89
CA ALA A 46 1.14 21.38 -0.60
C ALA A 46 1.31 20.85 0.83
N GLN A 47 0.69 21.52 1.81
CA GLN A 47 0.73 21.12 3.22
C GLN A 47 0.05 19.77 3.45
N GLN A 48 -1.11 19.52 2.83
CA GLN A 48 -1.81 18.25 2.91
C GLN A 48 -0.98 17.10 2.34
N ILE A 49 -0.35 17.30 1.17
CA ILE A 49 0.55 16.32 0.57
C ILE A 49 1.73 16.04 1.52
N HIS A 50 2.30 17.07 2.14
CA HIS A 50 3.40 16.91 3.08
C HIS A 50 2.99 16.10 4.32
N TRP A 51 1.85 16.41 4.94
CA TRP A 51 1.36 15.66 6.10
C TRP A 51 1.08 14.19 5.77
N LEU A 52 0.43 13.93 4.62
CA LEU A 52 0.18 12.58 4.15
C LEU A 52 1.50 11.81 3.91
N HIS A 53 2.51 12.50 3.38
CA HIS A 53 3.84 11.91 3.19
C HIS A 53 4.50 11.55 4.52
N GLN A 54 4.51 12.45 5.50
CA GLN A 54 5.09 12.18 6.84
C GLN A 54 4.36 11.03 7.55
N PHE A 55 3.03 11.06 7.52
CA PHE A 55 2.20 9.97 8.02
C PHE A 55 2.58 8.63 7.39
N THR A 56 2.76 8.60 6.06
CA THR A 56 3.11 7.40 5.32
C THR A 56 4.49 6.87 5.71
N LYS A 57 5.49 7.75 5.85
CA LYS A 57 6.82 7.36 6.34
C LYS A 57 6.75 6.70 7.72
N ALA A 58 6.03 7.32 8.66
CA ALA A 58 5.85 6.78 10.01
C ALA A 58 5.16 5.40 9.98
N ARG A 59 4.16 5.24 9.12
CA ARG A 59 3.41 3.97 8.95
C ARG A 59 4.26 2.87 8.33
N ILE A 60 4.99 3.16 7.26
CA ILE A 60 5.91 2.21 6.65
C ILE A 60 6.96 1.76 7.68
N GLN A 61 7.54 2.69 8.43
CA GLN A 61 8.53 2.36 9.46
C GLN A 61 7.96 1.47 10.56
N TRP A 62 6.73 1.74 11.00
CA TRP A 62 6.06 0.88 11.97
C TRP A 62 5.75 -0.51 11.38
N ARG A 63 5.32 -0.60 10.12
CA ARG A 63 5.08 -1.89 9.45
C ARG A 63 6.34 -2.70 9.24
N LYS A 64 7.50 -2.07 9.00
CA LYS A 64 8.79 -2.76 8.91
C LYS A 64 9.12 -3.55 10.17
N THR A 65 8.76 -3.01 11.33
CA THR A 65 9.07 -3.59 12.64
C THR A 65 7.97 -4.51 13.19
N HIS A 66 6.72 -4.33 12.75
CA HIS A 66 5.56 -5.01 13.34
C HIS A 66 4.74 -5.85 12.34
N SER A 67 5.14 -5.92 11.07
CA SER A 67 4.35 -6.59 10.03
C SER A 67 5.22 -7.16 8.91
N LEU A 68 4.64 -8.09 8.14
CA LEU A 68 5.25 -8.59 6.90
C LEU A 68 5.12 -7.53 5.81
N LEU A 69 6.26 -7.10 5.28
CA LEU A 69 6.33 -6.25 4.08
C LEU A 69 6.67 -7.12 2.87
N PHE A 70 5.72 -7.23 1.95
CA PHE A 70 5.99 -7.81 0.65
C PHE A 70 6.77 -6.80 -0.20
N LYS A 71 7.86 -7.24 -0.84
CA LYS A 71 8.53 -6.44 -1.86
C LYS A 71 7.53 -6.18 -2.99
N GLY A 72 7.41 -4.91 -3.40
CA GLY A 72 6.46 -4.51 -4.43
C GLY A 72 6.76 -5.24 -5.75
N LYS A 73 5.79 -6.00 -6.26
CA LYS A 73 5.89 -6.60 -7.59
C LYS A 73 5.63 -5.53 -8.64
N THR A 74 6.51 -5.43 -9.64
CA THR A 74 6.32 -4.56 -10.81
C THR A 74 5.00 -4.91 -11.49
N ARG A 75 4.20 -3.88 -11.80
CA ARG A 75 2.95 -4.06 -12.54
C ARG A 75 3.20 -3.77 -14.00
N LEU A 76 2.60 -4.56 -14.88
CA LEU A 76 2.61 -4.30 -16.32
C LEU A 76 1.33 -3.54 -16.70
N CYS A 77 1.49 -2.39 -17.34
CA CYS A 77 0.42 -1.55 -17.84
C CYS A 77 0.34 -1.70 -19.36
N LEU A 78 -0.85 -2.00 -19.87
CA LEU A 78 -1.12 -2.11 -21.31
C LEU A 78 -1.62 -0.74 -21.80
N CYS A 79 -0.82 -0.05 -22.59
CA CYS A 79 -1.21 1.21 -23.19
C CYS A 79 -1.94 0.95 -24.50
N ALA A 80 -3.24 1.24 -24.52
CA ALA A 80 -4.06 1.12 -25.72
C ALA A 80 -3.87 2.33 -26.65
N GLY A 81 -3.78 2.05 -27.95
CA GLY A 81 -3.74 3.04 -29.01
C GLY A 81 -5.12 3.60 -29.36
N ARG A 82 -5.14 4.61 -30.23
CA ARG A 82 -6.38 5.20 -30.75
C ARG A 82 -7.27 4.20 -31.51
N ASN A 83 -6.70 3.10 -31.99
CA ASN A 83 -7.40 2.00 -32.65
C ASN A 83 -7.88 0.91 -31.66
N GLY A 84 -7.74 1.12 -30.35
CA GLY A 84 -8.11 0.15 -29.31
C GLY A 84 -7.16 -1.05 -29.17
N LYS A 85 -6.11 -1.14 -29.99
CA LYS A 85 -5.08 -2.20 -29.89
C LYS A 85 -4.00 -1.80 -28.88
N VAL A 86 -3.40 -2.79 -28.22
CA VAL A 86 -2.23 -2.55 -27.36
C VAL A 86 -1.10 -2.02 -28.23
N GLN A 87 -0.64 -0.81 -27.94
CA GLN A 87 0.51 -0.21 -28.59
C GLN A 87 1.79 -0.46 -27.80
N GLU A 88 1.71 -0.48 -26.48
CA GLU A 88 2.88 -0.57 -25.63
C GLU A 88 2.56 -1.30 -24.32
N ILE A 89 3.56 -2.02 -23.79
CA ILE A 89 3.50 -2.65 -22.46
C ILE A 89 4.57 -2.01 -21.60
N LYS A 90 4.15 -1.28 -20.56
CA LYS A 90 5.06 -0.57 -19.65
C LYS A 90 5.15 -1.25 -18.30
N ALA A 91 6.36 -1.34 -17.77
CA ALA A 91 6.57 -1.62 -16.37
C ALA A 91 6.28 -0.36 -15.55
N GLU A 92 5.26 -0.42 -14.69
CA GLU A 92 4.95 0.62 -13.73
C GLU A 92 5.40 0.20 -12.33
N TYR A 93 6.13 1.11 -11.69
CA TYR A 93 6.62 0.97 -10.34
C TYR A 93 5.75 1.76 -9.37
N ARG A 94 5.48 1.17 -8.20
CA ARG A 94 4.76 1.87 -7.13
C ARG A 94 5.71 2.87 -6.46
N ARG A 95 5.43 4.15 -6.64
CA ARG A 95 6.19 5.26 -6.06
C ARG A 95 5.53 5.76 -4.78
N ILE A 96 6.11 6.81 -4.18
CA ILE A 96 5.69 7.32 -2.87
C ILE A 96 4.20 7.73 -2.85
N ALA A 97 3.67 8.32 -3.92
CA ALA A 97 2.26 8.71 -3.96
C ALA A 97 1.32 7.49 -3.93
N ASN A 98 1.71 6.35 -4.52
CA ASN A 98 0.94 5.11 -4.41
C ASN A 98 0.95 4.60 -2.96
N GLN A 99 2.13 4.64 -2.32
CA GLN A 99 2.29 4.20 -0.94
C GLN A 99 1.44 5.03 0.04
N ILE A 100 1.31 6.34 -0.21
CA ILE A 100 0.45 7.23 0.59
C ILE A 100 -1.00 6.72 0.63
N VAL A 101 -1.56 6.44 -0.55
CA VAL A 101 -2.93 5.95 -0.65
C VAL A 101 -3.04 4.53 -0.07
N GLU A 102 -2.06 3.67 -0.32
CA GLU A 102 -2.05 2.30 0.21
C GLU A 102 -2.07 2.28 1.75
N GLU A 103 -1.19 3.03 2.42
CA GLU A 103 -1.13 3.07 3.88
C GLU A 103 -2.39 3.67 4.51
N ALA A 104 -2.94 4.74 3.92
CA ALA A 104 -4.20 5.33 4.36
C ALA A 104 -5.36 4.32 4.25
N MET A 105 -5.44 3.61 3.14
CA MET A 105 -6.49 2.61 2.91
C MET A 105 -6.34 1.37 3.79
N ILE A 106 -5.11 0.92 4.06
CA ILE A 106 -4.85 -0.18 5.01
C ILE A 106 -5.37 0.19 6.40
N ILE A 107 -5.12 1.41 6.86
CA ILE A 107 -5.64 1.88 8.15
C ILE A 107 -7.16 1.94 8.14
N ALA A 108 -7.77 2.56 7.14
CA ALA A 108 -9.22 2.66 7.04
C ALA A 108 -9.88 1.26 7.09
N LYS A 109 -9.30 0.29 6.39
CA LYS A 109 -9.75 -1.11 6.41
C LYS A 109 -9.60 -1.76 7.79
N HIS A 110 -8.48 -1.52 8.48
CA HIS A 110 -8.25 -2.06 9.83
C HIS A 110 -9.26 -1.49 10.83
N LEU A 111 -9.51 -0.18 10.79
CA LEU A 111 -10.46 0.52 11.66
C LEU A 111 -11.92 0.08 11.42
N ARG A 112 -12.26 -0.33 10.19
CA ARG A 112 -13.59 -0.86 9.85
C ARG A 112 -13.87 -2.22 10.49
N ARG A 113 -12.84 -3.05 10.71
CA ARG A 113 -12.99 -4.46 11.12
C ARG A 113 -13.82 -4.63 12.41
N PRO A 114 -13.56 -3.92 13.52
CA PRO A 114 -14.29 -4.11 14.79
C PRO A 114 -15.80 -3.80 14.69
N ILE A 115 -16.18 -2.85 13.85
CA ILE A 115 -17.60 -2.48 13.65
C ILE A 115 -18.33 -3.58 12.88
N PHE A 116 -17.66 -4.15 11.88
CA PHE A 116 -18.21 -5.23 11.08
C PHE A 116 -18.38 -6.52 11.89
N THR A 117 -17.40 -6.87 12.74
CA THR A 117 -17.52 -8.02 13.66
C THR A 117 -18.66 -7.86 14.66
N ARG A 118 -18.99 -6.62 15.05
CA ARG A 118 -20.09 -6.32 15.99
C ARG A 118 -21.48 -6.31 15.35
N THR A 119 -21.57 -6.14 14.03
CA THR A 119 -22.84 -6.00 13.30
C THR A 119 -23.33 -7.29 12.65
N GLY A 120 -22.62 -8.41 12.82
CA GLY A 120 -23.07 -9.76 12.42
C GLY A 120 -23.18 -10.02 10.91
N LYS A 121 -22.88 -9.04 10.05
CA LYS A 121 -23.04 -9.16 8.59
C LYS A 121 -21.81 -9.82 7.95
N ASN A 122 -21.61 -11.12 8.09
CA ASN A 122 -20.46 -11.88 7.55
C ASN A 122 -20.44 -12.05 6.01
N ARG A 123 -20.42 -10.99 5.19
CA ARG A 123 -20.43 -11.18 3.72
C ARG A 123 -19.18 -10.78 2.95
N HIS A 124 -18.34 -9.85 3.41
CA HIS A 124 -17.16 -9.42 2.64
C HIS A 124 -15.97 -9.05 3.54
N PHE A 125 -15.35 -10.05 4.16
CA PHE A 125 -13.98 -9.92 4.64
C PHE A 125 -13.03 -10.36 3.53
N GLN A 126 -11.91 -9.67 3.32
CA GLN A 126 -10.79 -10.33 2.62
C GLN A 126 -10.41 -11.51 3.52
N HIS A 127 -10.59 -12.73 3.02
CA HIS A 127 -10.32 -13.95 3.79
C HIS A 127 -8.95 -13.85 4.46
N PRO A 128 -8.77 -14.40 5.68
CA PRO A 128 -7.44 -14.65 6.22
C PRO A 128 -6.63 -15.31 5.11
N GLN A 129 -5.58 -14.66 4.65
CA GLN A 129 -4.68 -15.29 3.68
C GLN A 129 -4.00 -16.42 4.46
N ALA A 130 -4.47 -17.65 4.25
CA ALA A 130 -3.79 -18.83 4.77
C ALA A 130 -2.40 -18.84 4.12
N VAL A 131 -1.38 -18.47 4.90
CA VAL A 131 -0.02 -18.25 4.41
C VAL A 131 0.62 -19.57 3.95
N LEU A 132 0.18 -20.68 4.53
CA LEU A 132 0.59 -22.01 4.11
C LEU A 132 -0.55 -23.00 4.33
N ILE A 133 -0.90 -23.74 3.29
CA ILE A 133 -1.84 -24.84 3.42
C ILE A 133 -1.09 -25.96 4.14
N LYS A 134 -1.62 -26.43 5.27
CA LYS A 134 -0.99 -27.45 6.14
C LYS A 134 -0.45 -28.66 5.37
N LYS A 135 -1.14 -29.06 4.30
CA LYS A 135 -0.75 -30.14 3.37
C LYS A 135 0.65 -29.97 2.75
N TYR A 136 1.11 -28.74 2.54
CA TYR A 136 2.39 -28.46 1.88
C TYR A 136 3.50 -28.04 2.87
N LEU A 137 3.21 -28.00 4.18
CA LEU A 137 4.18 -27.57 5.19
C LEU A 137 5.40 -28.49 5.25
N GLU A 138 5.17 -29.81 5.24
CA GLU A 138 6.26 -30.81 5.32
C GLU A 138 7.14 -30.79 4.08
N ASN A 139 6.52 -30.72 2.88
CA ASN A 139 7.26 -30.63 1.62
C ASN A 139 8.06 -29.33 1.52
N ALA A 140 7.47 -28.20 1.93
CA ALA A 140 8.17 -26.92 1.97
C ALA A 140 9.33 -26.96 2.97
N HIS A 141 9.13 -27.52 4.16
CA HIS A 141 10.18 -27.68 5.16
C HIS A 141 11.33 -28.53 4.63
N HIS A 142 11.04 -29.70 4.05
CA HIS A 142 12.07 -30.58 3.49
C HIS A 142 12.87 -29.90 2.37
N PHE A 143 12.18 -29.23 1.43
CA PHE A 143 12.85 -28.49 0.34
C PHE A 143 13.76 -27.37 0.88
N LEU A 144 13.33 -26.64 1.90
CA LEU A 144 14.13 -25.57 2.51
C LEU A 144 15.37 -26.14 3.21
N MET A 145 15.23 -27.22 3.98
CA MET A 145 16.35 -27.82 4.70
C MET A 145 17.40 -28.40 3.73
N VAL A 146 16.99 -29.01 2.63
CA VAL A 146 17.91 -29.62 1.67
C VAL A 146 18.65 -28.58 0.81
N ASN A 147 18.03 -27.45 0.50
CA ASN A 147 18.59 -26.49 -0.47
C ASN A 147 19.13 -25.20 0.14
N LEU A 148 18.66 -24.78 1.33
CA LEU A 148 19.02 -23.49 1.93
C LEU A 148 19.79 -23.61 3.25
N ALA A 149 19.73 -24.76 3.94
CA ALA A 149 20.43 -24.96 5.22
C ALA A 149 21.81 -25.63 5.08
N ASN A 150 22.31 -25.82 3.86
CA ASN A 150 23.64 -26.40 3.62
C ASN A 150 24.74 -25.35 3.85
N GLU A 151 25.91 -25.79 4.33
CA GLU A 151 27.07 -24.95 4.64
C GLU A 151 27.51 -24.04 3.47
N GLN A 152 27.21 -24.43 2.22
CA GLN A 152 27.51 -23.64 1.02
C GLN A 152 26.70 -22.33 0.88
N ASN A 153 25.59 -22.17 1.62
CA ASN A 153 24.69 -21.01 1.53
C ASN A 153 24.73 -20.11 2.78
N GLN A 154 25.69 -20.29 3.69
CA GLN A 154 25.85 -19.50 4.93
C GLN A 154 26.71 -18.23 4.79
N ASN A 155 26.77 -17.62 3.59
CA ASN A 155 27.48 -16.35 3.37
C ASN A 155 26.60 -15.13 3.62
#